data_AF-A0A534ZMK1-F1
#
_entry.id   AF-A0A534ZMK1-F1
#
_cell.length_a   1.000
_cell.length_b   1.000
_cell.length_c   1.000
_cell.angle_alpha   90.00
_cell.angle_beta   90.00
_cell.angle_gamma   90.00
#
_symmetry.space_group_name_H-M   'P 1'
#
loop_
_entity.id
_entity.type
_entity.pdbx_description
1 polymer ?
#
loop_
_entity_poly.entity_id
_entity_poly.type
_entity_poly.pdbx_seq_one_letter_code
_entity_poly.pdbx_strand_id
1 'polypeptide(L)'
;MSRSPEKEAREGLLVDYVLGQLHRDEVRALEQRIAAEPEVAREVERLRAVLGLVPYAKAAEPPAHLRAAVLRAAAEARKARRSRVRPAWSTFGLAAAALLAIVLGIDN
;
A
#
# COMPACT_ATOMS: atom_id res chain seq x y z
N MET A 1 -38.34 -10.47 -11.71
CA MET A 1 -37.13 -11.31 -11.66
C MET A 1 -36.49 -11.12 -10.30
N SER A 2 -36.82 -11.95 -9.32
CA SER A 2 -36.20 -11.90 -7.99
C SER A 2 -34.80 -12.51 -8.06
N ARG A 3 -33.79 -11.82 -7.51
CA ARG A 3 -32.44 -12.41 -7.36
C ARG A 3 -32.50 -13.52 -6.31
N SER A 4 -31.55 -14.46 -6.39
CA SER A 4 -31.42 -15.52 -5.37
C SER A 4 -30.92 -14.91 -4.05
N PRO A 5 -31.43 -15.33 -2.87
CA PRO A 5 -31.05 -14.76 -1.56
C PRO A 5 -29.55 -14.86 -1.27
N GLU A 6 -28.87 -15.87 -1.80
CA GLU A 6 -27.42 -16.03 -1.69
C GLU A 6 -26.65 -14.91 -2.40
N LYS A 7 -27.14 -14.45 -3.55
CA LYS A 7 -26.53 -13.37 -4.32
C LYS A 7 -26.68 -12.04 -3.59
N GLU A 8 -27.83 -11.81 -2.96
CA GLU A 8 -28.09 -10.61 -2.17
C GLU A 8 -27.23 -10.57 -0.90
N ALA A 9 -27.11 -11.69 -0.18
CA ALA A 9 -26.23 -11.79 0.97
C ALA A 9 -24.76 -11.51 0.60
N ARG A 10 -24.33 -12.03 -0.57
CA ARG A 10 -22.99 -11.77 -1.09
C ARG A 10 -22.78 -10.31 -1.47
N GLU A 11 -23.75 -9.69 -2.13
CA GLU A 11 -23.70 -8.26 -2.48
C GLU A 11 -23.62 -7.38 -1.23
N GLY A 12 -24.45 -7.66 -0.21
CA GLY A 12 -24.42 -6.96 1.07
C GLY A 12 -23.05 -7.00 1.75
N LEU A 13 -22.42 -8.18 1.82
CA LEU A 13 -21.09 -8.33 2.41
C LEU A 13 -20.01 -7.51 1.70
N LEU A 14 -20.07 -7.37 0.37
CA LEU A 14 -19.13 -6.53 -0.38
C LEU A 14 -19.36 -5.03 -0.14
N VAL A 15 -20.63 -4.62 -0.01
CA VAL A 15 -20.99 -3.24 0.34
C VAL A 15 -20.47 -2.89 1.73
N ASP A 16 -20.74 -3.74 2.73
CA ASP A 16 -20.30 -3.53 4.11
C ASP A 16 -18.76 -3.47 4.20
N TYR A 17 -18.05 -4.27 3.39
CA TYR A 17 -16.60 -4.20 3.29
C TYR A 17 -16.11 -2.85 2.77
N VAL A 18 -16.68 -2.37 1.66
CA VAL A 18 -16.29 -1.10 1.04
C VAL A 18 -16.60 0.09 1.94
N LEU A 19 -17.68 0.00 2.73
CA LEU A 19 -18.05 0.99 3.73
C LEU A 19 -17.25 0.87 5.05
N GLY A 20 -16.45 -0.18 5.21
CA GLY A 20 -15.64 -0.41 6.42
C GLY A 20 -16.46 -0.85 7.63
N GLN A 21 -17.60 -1.51 7.41
CA GLN A 21 -18.57 -1.92 8.44
C GLN A 21 -18.43 -3.39 8.87
N LEU A 22 -17.59 -4.17 8.19
CA LEU A 22 -17.32 -5.56 8.56
C LEU A 22 -16.46 -5.70 9.83
N HIS A 23 -16.67 -6.79 10.57
CA HIS A 23 -15.78 -7.18 11.66
C HIS A 23 -14.44 -7.67 11.13
N ARG A 24 -13.40 -7.61 11.98
CA ARG A 24 -12.02 -7.97 11.57
C ARG A 24 -11.90 -9.38 10.98
N ASP A 25 -12.71 -10.32 11.44
CA ASP A 25 -12.64 -11.71 11.00
C ASP A 25 -13.24 -11.87 9.61
N GLU A 26 -14.34 -11.17 9.34
CA GLU A 26 -15.00 -11.11 8.04
C GLU A 26 -14.14 -10.37 7.00
N VAL A 27 -13.47 -9.29 7.42
CA VAL A 27 -12.48 -8.59 6.60
C VAL A 27 -11.39 -9.54 6.14
N ARG A 28 -10.79 -10.31 7.06
CA ARG A 28 -9.71 -11.26 6.69
C ARG A 28 -10.20 -12.34 5.73
N ALA A 29 -11.39 -12.89 5.99
CA ALA A 29 -11.99 -13.90 5.11
C ALA A 29 -12.26 -13.34 3.71
N LEU A 30 -12.75 -12.10 3.62
CA LEU A 30 -13.01 -11.47 2.34
C LEU A 30 -11.73 -11.04 1.61
N GLU A 31 -10.70 -10.57 2.32
CA GLU A 31 -9.39 -10.25 1.74
C GLU A 31 -8.73 -11.48 1.10
N GLN A 32 -8.84 -12.65 1.74
CA GLN A 32 -8.39 -13.92 1.15
C GLN A 32 -9.12 -14.22 -0.16
N ARG A 33 -10.44 -14.00 -0.20
CA ARG A 33 -11.25 -14.18 -1.42
C ARG A 33 -10.90 -13.16 -2.50
N ILE A 34 -10.67 -11.90 -2.15
CA ILE A 34 -10.21 -10.86 -3.09
C ILE A 34 -8.88 -11.27 -3.73
N ALA A 35 -7.97 -11.85 -2.95
CA ALA A 35 -6.69 -12.34 -3.46
C ALA A 35 -6.82 -13.59 -4.36
N ALA A 36 -7.79 -14.46 -4.07
CA ALA A 36 -8.00 -15.72 -4.79
C ALA A 36 -8.92 -15.61 -6.01
N GLU A 37 -9.89 -14.70 -6.00
CA GLU A 37 -10.97 -14.59 -6.97
C GLU A 37 -10.95 -13.22 -7.67
N PRO A 38 -10.44 -13.12 -8.91
CA PRO A 38 -10.36 -11.86 -9.64
C PRO A 38 -11.72 -11.16 -9.86
N GLU A 39 -12.81 -11.91 -9.93
CA GLU A 39 -14.15 -11.34 -10.06
C GLU A 39 -14.59 -10.58 -8.81
N VAL A 40 -14.24 -11.08 -7.62
CA VAL A 40 -14.53 -10.41 -6.34
C VAL A 40 -13.71 -9.13 -6.24
N ALA A 41 -12.43 -9.16 -6.62
CA ALA A 41 -11.58 -7.97 -6.67
C ALA A 41 -12.18 -6.88 -7.57
N ARG A 42 -12.60 -7.23 -8.79
CA ARG A 42 -13.23 -6.29 -9.73
C ARG A 42 -14.52 -5.69 -9.17
N GLU A 43 -15.34 -6.48 -8.48
CA GLU A 43 -16.57 -5.96 -7.89
C GLU A 43 -16.30 -4.97 -6.76
N VAL A 44 -15.33 -5.28 -5.89
CA VAL A 44 -14.87 -4.36 -4.84
C VAL A 44 -14.32 -3.06 -5.45
N GLU A 45 -13.54 -3.14 -6.52
CA GLU A 45 -13.03 -1.97 -7.23
C GLU A 45 -14.18 -1.12 -7.81
N ARG A 46 -15.20 -1.74 -8.41
CA ARG A 46 -16.39 -1.03 -8.90
C ARG A 46 -17.12 -0.30 -7.79
N LEU A 47 -17.37 -0.97 -6.66
CA LEU A 47 -18.04 -0.36 -5.50
C LEU A 47 -17.21 0.79 -4.92
N ARG A 48 -15.89 0.61 -4.80
CA ARG A 48 -14.97 1.67 -4.35
C ARG A 48 -14.96 2.88 -5.28
N ALA A 49 -15.01 2.65 -6.59
CA ALA A 49 -15.08 3.73 -7.58
C ALA A 49 -16.36 4.56 -7.40
N VAL A 50 -17.51 3.91 -7.20
CA VAL A 50 -18.78 4.61 -6.93
C VAL A 50 -18.73 5.37 -5.61
N LEU A 51 -18.26 4.72 -4.53
CA LEU A 51 -18.10 5.39 -3.23
C LEU A 51 -17.14 6.59 -3.32
N GLY A 52 -16.09 6.49 -4.12
CA GLY A 52 -15.12 7.55 -4.37
C GLY A 52 -15.71 8.82 -5.02
N LEU A 53 -16.92 8.73 -5.59
CA LEU A 53 -17.64 9.90 -6.12
C LEU A 53 -18.35 10.69 -5.01
N VAL A 54 -18.71 10.05 -3.89
CA VAL A 54 -19.49 10.67 -2.80
C VAL A 54 -18.82 11.91 -2.19
N PRO A 55 -17.50 11.92 -1.90
CA PRO A 55 -16.83 13.09 -1.35
C PRO A 55 -16.97 14.36 -2.23
N TYR A 56 -17.08 14.22 -3.55
CA TYR A 56 -17.22 15.36 -4.45
C TYR A 56 -18.58 16.07 -4.31
N ALA A 57 -19.60 15.43 -3.72
CA ALA A 57 -20.87 16.06 -3.44
C ALA A 57 -20.79 17.09 -2.29
N LYS A 58 -19.79 16.97 -1.40
CA LYS A 58 -19.57 17.87 -0.26
C LYS A 58 -18.08 18.15 -0.05
N ALA A 59 -17.42 18.68 -1.08
CA ALA A 59 -16.04 19.13 -0.94
C ALA A 59 -15.97 20.33 0.03
N ALA A 60 -15.07 20.25 1.01
CA ALA A 60 -14.76 21.33 1.93
C ALA A 60 -13.28 21.69 1.80
N GLU A 61 -12.97 22.99 1.86
CA GLU A 61 -11.58 23.46 1.77
C GLU A 61 -10.80 22.97 3.01
N PRO A 62 -9.66 22.28 2.83
CA PRO A 62 -8.86 21.85 3.97
C PRO A 62 -8.19 23.06 4.65
N PRO A 63 -7.99 23.03 5.98
CA PRO A 63 -7.21 24.04 6.69
C PRO A 63 -5.84 24.31 6.04
N ALA A 64 -5.48 25.59 5.88
CA ALA A 64 -4.30 26.02 5.12
C ALA A 64 -2.97 25.37 5.58
N HIS A 65 -2.86 25.03 6.87
CA HIS A 65 -1.65 24.42 7.44
C HIS A 65 -1.50 22.93 7.11
N LEU A 66 -2.58 22.23 6.73
CA LEU A 66 -2.54 20.77 6.52
C LEU A 66 -1.63 20.40 5.35
N ARG A 67 -1.62 21.18 4.26
CA ARG A 67 -0.74 20.94 3.11
C ARG A 67 0.72 20.90 3.54
N ALA A 68 1.16 21.91 4.29
CA ALA A 68 2.53 21.98 4.78
C ALA A 68 2.86 20.81 5.73
N ALA A 69 1.92 20.45 6.63
CA ALA A 69 2.09 19.35 7.56
C ALA A 69 2.27 17.99 6.86
N VAL A 70 1.43 17.70 5.85
CA VAL A 70 1.50 16.45 5.07
C VAL A 70 2.81 16.37 4.27
N LEU A 71 3.20 17.46 3.59
CA LEU A 71 4.45 17.48 2.81
C LEU A 71 5.68 17.28 3.71
N ARG A 72 5.70 17.90 4.89
CA ARG A 72 6.77 17.69 5.86
C ARG A 72 6.81 16.24 6.35
N ALA A 73 5.66 15.66 6.70
CA ALA A 73 5.58 14.27 7.15
C ALA A 73 6.10 13.29 6.07
N ALA A 74 5.76 13.53 4.80
CA ALA A 74 6.24 12.72 3.68
C ALA A 74 7.77 12.84 3.48
N ALA A 75 8.32 14.05 3.62
CA ALA A 75 9.77 14.29 3.53
C ALA A 75 10.54 13.56 4.64
N GLU A 76 10.06 13.62 5.88
CA GLU A 76 10.66 12.92 7.02
C GLU A 76 10.59 11.40 6.85
N ALA A 77 9.45 10.85 6.42
CA ALA A 77 9.30 9.43 6.14
C ALA A 77 10.31 8.95 5.06
N ARG A 78 10.53 9.75 4.01
CA ARG A 78 11.51 9.44 2.96
C ARG A 78 12.95 9.49 3.47
N LYS A 79 13.28 10.47 4.32
CA LYS A 79 14.61 10.59 4.95
C LYS A 79 14.89 9.43 5.88
N ALA A 80 13.93 9.06 6.73
CA ALA A 80 14.02 7.90 7.62
C ALA A 80 14.30 6.61 6.83
N ARG A 81 13.56 6.38 5.73
CA ARG A 81 13.77 5.22 4.86
C ARG A 81 15.17 5.19 4.24
N ARG A 82 15.69 6.33 3.78
CA ARG A 82 17.03 6.44 3.16
C ARG A 82 18.17 6.25 4.17
N SER A 83 18.00 6.73 5.41
CA SER A 83 19.00 6.58 6.47
C SER A 83 19.21 5.11 6.88
N ARG A 84 18.16 4.29 6.80
CA ARG A 84 18.19 2.86 7.15
C ARG A 84 18.91 1.99 6.10
N VAL A 85 19.16 2.52 4.90
CA VAL A 85 19.77 1.78 3.77
C VAL A 85 21.26 2.16 3.60
N ARG A 86 21.92 2.74 4.60
CA ARG A 86 23.37 2.95 4.54
C ARG A 86 24.09 1.69 5.05
N PRO A 87 24.63 0.81 4.19
CA PRO A 87 25.45 -0.30 4.66
C PRO A 87 26.74 0.26 5.24
N ALA A 88 26.99 -0.02 6.52
CA ALA A 88 28.18 0.40 7.27
C ALA A 88 29.50 -0.23 6.77
N TRP A 89 29.50 -0.91 5.62
CA TRP A 89 30.66 -1.63 5.06
C TRP A 89 31.28 -0.94 3.84
N SER A 90 30.79 0.23 3.42
CA SER A 90 31.27 0.90 2.20
C SER A 90 32.73 1.36 2.25
N THR A 91 33.34 1.51 3.43
CA THR A 91 34.77 1.85 3.54
C THR A 91 35.65 0.61 3.63
N PHE A 92 35.23 -0.43 4.36
CA PHE A 92 35.99 -1.67 4.50
C PHE A 92 36.00 -2.52 3.21
N GLY A 93 34.91 -2.55 2.45
CA GLY A 93 34.84 -3.31 1.19
C GLY A 93 35.75 -2.75 0.09
N LEU A 94 35.90 -1.43 0.03
CA LEU A 94 36.81 -0.76 -0.92
C LEU A 94 38.28 -1.03 -0.61
N ALA A 95 38.66 -1.03 0.68
CA ALA A 95 40.02 -1.35 1.10
C ALA A 95 40.40 -2.82 0.82
N ALA A 96 39.47 -3.76 1.05
CA ALA A 96 39.68 -5.17 0.75
C ALA A 96 39.83 -5.44 -0.75
N ALA A 97 39.03 -4.79 -1.60
CA ALA A 97 39.14 -4.91 -3.06
C ALA A 97 40.47 -4.35 -3.60
N ALA A 98 40.94 -3.22 -3.06
CA ALA A 98 42.24 -2.65 -3.42
C ALA A 98 43.40 -3.57 -3.03
N LEU A 99 43.36 -4.18 -1.84
CA LEU A 99 44.35 -5.18 -1.40
C LEU A 99 44.34 -6.43 -2.29
N LEU A 100 43.16 -6.93 -2.66
CA LEU A 100 43.04 -8.07 -3.57
C LEU A 100 43.60 -7.75 -4.97
N ALA A 101 43.35 -6.56 -5.50
CA ALA A 101 43.90 -6.14 -6.79
C ALA A 101 45.43 -6.04 -6.78
N ILE A 102 46.04 -5.64 -5.65
CA ILE A 102 47.49 -5.64 -5.50
C ILE A 102 48.04 -7.07 -5.44
N VAL A 103 47.37 -7.97 -4.72
CA VAL A 103 47.82 -9.37 -4.61
C VAL A 103 47.67 -10.15 -5.92
N LEU A 104 46.59 -9.91 -6.67
CA LEU A 104 46.31 -10.62 -7.93
C LEU A 104 46.92 -9.96 -9.17
N GLY A 105 47.28 -8.66 -9.10
CA GLY A 105 47.79 -7.90 -10.24
C GLY A 105 49.31 -7.93 -10.43
N ILE A 106 50.06 -8.57 -9.53
CA ILE A 106 51.53 -8.65 -9.61
C ILE A 106 52.01 -9.83 -10.49
N ASP A 107 51.14 -10.81 -10.79
CA ASP A 107 51.48 -12.00 -11.60
C ASP A 107 50.75 -12.05 -12.97
N ASN A 108 50.65 -10.91 -13.69
CA ASN A 108 50.31 -10.89 -15.12
C ASN A 108 51.27 -10.03 -15.94
#